data_AF-A0A1F4DFQ7-F1
#
_entry.id   AF-A0A1F4DFQ7-F1
#
_cell.length_a   1.000
_cell.length_b   1.000
_cell.length_c   1.000
_cell.angle_alpha   90.00
_cell.angle_beta   90.00
_cell.angle_gamma   90.00
#
_symmetry.space_group_name_H-M   'P 1'
#
loop_
_entity.id
_entity.type
_entity.pdbx_description
1 polymer ?
#
loop_
_entity_poly.entity_id
_entity_poly.type
_entity_poly.pdbx_seq_one_letter_code
_entity_poly.pdbx_strand_id
1 'polypeptide(L)'
;MTNHVHLLATSNRPEALSLVMRDLGRRYVQYVNFTCRRSGTLWEGRFKSILVDAQRYFFTCCRYIELNPVRAGIVARPEEYRWSSHCFYALGREDPVLSAHHEYQGLGKSEAERQKAYRDLFSGHLDETALSEIRGAVNRGWPLGSERFKDQIETALQCAVRPPKRGRPS
;
A
#
# COMPACT_ATOMS: atom_id res chain seq x y z
N MET A 1 -0.42 -2.03 12.75
CA MET A 1 -1.85 -1.96 12.32
C MET A 1 -2.80 -2.27 13.48
N THR A 2 -2.93 -1.37 14.47
CA THR A 2 -3.98 -1.48 15.52
C THR A 2 -5.04 -0.39 15.38
N ASN A 3 -4.71 0.70 14.66
CA ASN A 3 -5.54 1.89 14.52
C ASN A 3 -5.66 2.41 13.06
N HIS A 4 -5.03 1.75 12.08
CA HIS A 4 -5.12 2.11 10.66
C HIS A 4 -4.81 0.90 9.76
N VAL A 5 -5.12 1.04 8.47
CA VAL A 5 -4.82 0.06 7.41
C VAL A 5 -4.06 0.73 6.25
N HIS A 6 -3.18 -0.03 5.59
CA HIS A 6 -2.47 0.33 4.36
C HIS A 6 -2.83 -0.71 3.30
N LEU A 7 -3.24 -0.25 2.12
CA LEU A 7 -3.63 -1.10 1.01
C LEU A 7 -2.81 -0.71 -0.23
N LEU A 8 -2.26 -1.71 -0.92
CA LEU A 8 -1.71 -1.55 -2.26
C LEU A 8 -2.66 -2.26 -3.23
N ALA A 9 -3.34 -1.51 -4.08
CA ALA A 9 -4.40 -2.03 -4.92
C ALA A 9 -4.30 -1.46 -6.34
N THR A 10 -4.54 -2.33 -7.32
CA THR A 10 -4.63 -1.98 -8.74
C THR A 10 -6.08 -2.02 -9.16
N SER A 11 -6.54 -0.99 -9.86
CA SER A 11 -7.90 -0.91 -10.41
C SER A 11 -7.85 -0.72 -11.91
N ASN A 12 -8.77 -1.35 -12.63
CA ASN A 12 -9.00 -1.13 -14.06
C ASN A 12 -9.92 0.09 -14.35
N ARG A 13 -10.50 0.70 -13.31
CA ARG A 13 -11.36 1.88 -13.41
C ARG A 13 -10.90 2.97 -12.44
N PRO A 14 -10.81 4.24 -12.86
CA PRO A 14 -10.35 5.34 -12.01
C PRO A 14 -11.09 5.46 -10.67
N GLU A 15 -12.40 5.25 -10.66
CA GLU A 15 -13.28 5.48 -9.52
C GLU A 15 -13.45 4.27 -8.59
N ALA A 16 -13.01 3.07 -8.99
CA ALA A 16 -13.39 1.84 -8.27
C ALA A 16 -12.85 1.81 -6.82
N LEU A 17 -11.62 2.26 -6.59
CA LEU A 17 -11.05 2.28 -5.23
C LEU A 17 -11.84 3.22 -4.31
N SER A 18 -12.22 4.41 -4.82
CA SER A 18 -13.05 5.36 -4.07
C SER A 18 -14.42 4.78 -3.71
N LEU A 19 -15.05 4.05 -4.65
CA LEU A 19 -16.32 3.38 -4.41
C LEU A 19 -16.19 2.25 -3.38
N VAL A 20 -15.16 1.41 -3.49
CA VAL A 20 -14.86 0.33 -2.54
C VAL A 20 -14.64 0.91 -1.14
N MET A 21 -13.82 1.94 -1.00
CA MET A 21 -13.53 2.56 0.30
C MET A 21 -14.78 3.22 0.91
N ARG A 22 -15.64 3.84 0.09
CA ARG A 22 -16.91 4.40 0.55
C ARG A 22 -17.83 3.31 1.10
N ASP A 23 -17.99 2.23 0.35
CA ASP A 23 -18.93 1.16 0.71
C ASP A 23 -18.40 0.35 1.91
N LEU A 24 -17.10 0.07 1.96
CA LEU A 24 -16.41 -0.52 3.11
C LEU A 24 -16.61 0.36 4.36
N GLY A 25 -16.32 1.65 4.25
CA GLY A 25 -16.45 2.59 5.36
C GLY A 25 -17.87 2.64 5.91
N ARG A 26 -18.88 2.73 5.03
CA ARG A 26 -20.30 2.76 5.42
C ARG A 26 -20.72 1.49 6.14
N ARG A 27 -20.48 0.32 5.53
CA ARG A 27 -20.94 -0.97 6.06
C ARG A 27 -20.20 -1.35 7.35
N TYR A 28 -18.90 -1.12 7.40
CA TYR A 28 -18.09 -1.50 8.55
C TYR A 28 -18.38 -0.62 9.78
N VAL A 29 -18.58 0.69 9.60
CA VAL A 29 -19.00 1.58 10.70
C VAL A 29 -20.35 1.12 11.28
N GLN A 30 -21.32 0.81 10.42
CA GLN A 30 -22.63 0.32 10.86
C GLN A 30 -22.50 -0.99 11.63
N TYR A 31 -21.73 -1.94 11.09
CA TYR A 31 -21.46 -3.23 11.74
C TYR A 31 -20.83 -3.03 13.13
N VAL A 32 -19.74 -2.26 13.24
CA VAL A 32 -19.05 -2.05 14.53
C VAL A 32 -19.95 -1.32 15.53
N ASN A 33 -20.68 -0.29 15.11
CA ASN A 33 -21.61 0.42 15.99
C ASN A 33 -22.71 -0.49 16.52
N PHE A 34 -23.28 -1.35 15.66
CA PHE A 34 -24.28 -2.33 16.08
C PHE A 34 -23.68 -3.38 17.04
N THR A 35 -22.59 -4.04 16.65
CA THR A 35 -21.97 -5.13 17.42
C THR A 35 -21.40 -4.66 18.76
N CYS A 36 -20.78 -3.48 18.79
CA CYS A 36 -20.16 -2.94 20.01
C CYS A 36 -21.10 -2.00 20.80
N ARG A 37 -22.36 -1.85 20.39
CA ARG A 37 -23.34 -0.91 21.01
C ARG A 37 -22.78 0.52 21.13
N ARG A 38 -22.14 0.99 20.06
CA ARG A 38 -21.56 2.33 19.94
C ARG A 38 -22.35 3.18 18.95
N SER A 39 -22.09 4.48 18.98
CA SER A 39 -22.56 5.43 17.97
C SER A 39 -21.40 6.34 17.55
N GLY A 40 -21.58 7.06 16.44
CA GLY A 40 -20.58 7.98 15.89
C GLY A 40 -19.69 7.36 14.79
N THR A 41 -18.61 8.07 14.47
CA THR A 41 -17.65 7.68 13.43
C THR A 41 -16.62 6.67 13.95
N LEU A 42 -16.18 5.76 13.08
CA LEU A 42 -15.07 4.84 13.39
C LEU A 42 -13.74 5.33 12.82
N TRP A 43 -13.79 5.97 11.64
CA TRP A 43 -12.62 6.46 10.92
C TRP A 43 -12.34 7.91 11.29
N GLU A 44 -11.06 8.25 11.49
CA GLU A 44 -10.61 9.60 11.84
C GLU A 44 -10.80 10.61 10.70
N GLY A 45 -10.89 10.15 9.45
CA GLY A 45 -11.10 11.01 8.30
C GLY A 45 -11.19 10.26 6.97
N ARG A 46 -11.07 11.01 5.87
CA ARG A 46 -11.00 10.43 4.52
C ARG A 46 -9.74 9.59 4.35
N PHE A 47 -9.82 8.53 3.55
CA PHE A 47 -8.62 7.77 3.18
C PHE A 47 -7.66 8.65 2.37
N LYS A 48 -6.36 8.41 2.53
CA LYS A 48 -5.32 8.98 1.69
C LYS A 48 -4.94 7.96 0.62
N SER A 49 -4.72 8.42 -0.60
CA SER A 49 -4.26 7.59 -1.72
C SER A 49 -3.24 8.32 -2.55
N ILE A 50 -2.26 7.58 -3.06
CA ILE A 50 -1.25 8.05 -4.00
C ILE A 50 -1.10 7.04 -5.12
N LEU A 51 -0.72 7.50 -6.31
CA LEU A 51 -0.34 6.62 -7.41
C LEU A 51 1.08 6.11 -7.20
N VAL A 52 1.32 4.85 -7.54
CA VAL A 52 2.60 4.18 -7.37
C VAL A 52 3.07 3.67 -8.73
N ASP A 53 4.32 4.00 -9.08
CA ASP A 53 5.05 3.42 -10.20
C ASP A 53 5.39 1.96 -9.86
N ALA A 54 4.55 1.03 -10.33
CA ALA A 54 4.58 -0.36 -9.91
C ALA A 54 5.94 -1.03 -10.20
N GLN A 55 6.51 -0.81 -11.39
CA GLN A 55 7.80 -1.40 -11.80
C GLN A 55 8.93 -1.09 -10.82
N ARG A 56 8.90 0.10 -10.22
CA ARG A 56 9.96 0.55 -9.33
C ARG A 56 9.65 0.38 -7.86
N TYR A 57 8.39 0.55 -7.47
CA TYR A 57 8.00 0.67 -6.06
C TYR A 57 7.06 -0.42 -5.56
N PHE A 58 6.59 -1.34 -6.41
CA PHE A 58 5.65 -2.39 -5.96
C PHE A 58 6.21 -3.19 -4.77
N PHE A 59 7.40 -3.78 -4.91
CA PHE A 59 8.01 -4.57 -3.83
C PHE A 59 8.42 -3.74 -2.63
N THR A 60 8.87 -2.50 -2.85
CA THR A 60 9.18 -1.55 -1.77
C THR A 60 7.94 -1.25 -0.94
N CYS A 61 6.79 -1.03 -1.60
CA CYS A 61 5.50 -0.84 -0.95
C CYS A 61 5.01 -2.10 -0.23
N CYS A 62 5.13 -3.29 -0.84
CA CYS A 62 4.82 -4.56 -0.18
C CYS A 62 5.62 -4.72 1.12
N ARG A 63 6.95 -4.58 1.06
CA ARG A 63 7.82 -4.64 2.24
C ARG A 63 7.46 -3.56 3.27
N TYR A 64 7.17 -2.34 2.83
CA TYR A 64 6.73 -1.26 3.71
C TYR A 64 5.48 -1.66 4.49
N ILE A 65 4.45 -2.19 3.81
CA ILE A 65 3.17 -2.58 4.42
C ILE A 65 3.37 -3.79 5.35
N GLU A 66 4.00 -4.85 4.84
CA GLU A 66 4.08 -6.15 5.52
C GLU A 66 5.07 -6.18 6.68
N LEU A 67 6.09 -5.30 6.67
CA LEU A 67 6.96 -5.10 7.82
C LEU A 67 6.38 -4.09 8.84
N ASN A 68 5.22 -3.47 8.59
CA ASN A 68 4.61 -2.55 9.56
C ASN A 68 4.29 -3.22 10.92
N PRO A 69 3.68 -4.42 10.97
CA PRO A 69 3.42 -5.12 12.23
C PRO A 69 4.71 -5.46 13.00
N VAL A 70 5.77 -5.83 12.28
CA VAL A 70 7.10 -6.11 12.86
C VAL A 70 7.71 -4.83 13.43
N ARG A 71 7.74 -3.73 12.66
CA ARG A 71 8.23 -2.43 13.14
C ARG A 71 7.42 -1.87 14.32
N ALA A 72 6.15 -2.23 14.43
CA ALA A 72 5.28 -1.85 15.55
C ALA A 72 5.41 -2.78 16.76
N GLY A 73 6.27 -3.81 16.71
CA GLY A 73 6.47 -4.76 17.79
C GLY A 73 5.27 -5.68 18.05
N ILE A 74 4.36 -5.85 17.08
CA ILE A 74 3.15 -6.67 17.23
C ILE A 74 3.48 -8.16 17.02
N VAL A 75 4.40 -8.45 16.10
CA VAL A 75 4.88 -9.79 15.76
C VAL A 75 6.38 -9.75 15.53
N ALA A 76 7.08 -10.88 15.67
CA ALA A 76 8.50 -10.97 15.41
C ALA A 76 8.80 -11.11 13.91
N ARG A 77 7.90 -11.78 13.18
CA ARG A 77 8.08 -12.11 11.75
C ARG A 77 6.85 -11.71 10.93
N PRO A 78 6.99 -11.27 9.67
CA PRO A 78 5.86 -10.81 8.87
C PRO A 78 4.78 -11.89 8.64
N GLU A 79 5.16 -13.17 8.54
CA GLU A 79 4.23 -14.30 8.38
C GLU A 79 3.35 -14.58 9.61
N GLU A 80 3.73 -14.09 10.79
CA GLU A 80 2.93 -14.23 12.01
C GLU A 80 1.73 -13.28 12.01
N TYR A 81 1.76 -12.23 11.18
CA TYR A 81 0.66 -11.27 11.08
C TYR A 81 -0.36 -11.68 10.03
N ARG A 82 -1.43 -12.35 10.49
CA ARG A 82 -2.51 -12.90 9.62
C ARG A 82 -3.29 -11.87 8.78
N TRP A 83 -3.19 -10.57 9.08
CA TRP A 83 -3.93 -9.50 8.38
C TRP A 83 -3.04 -8.80 7.35
N SER A 84 -2.21 -9.56 6.64
CA SER A 84 -1.36 -9.06 5.57
C SER A 84 -1.31 -10.04 4.40
N SER A 85 -0.95 -9.54 3.22
CA SER A 85 -0.69 -10.32 2.02
C SER A 85 0.61 -11.13 2.08
N HIS A 86 1.39 -11.04 3.16
CA HIS A 86 2.70 -11.68 3.23
C HIS A 86 2.60 -13.20 3.05
N CYS A 87 1.65 -13.86 3.72
CA CYS A 87 1.48 -15.31 3.60
C CYS A 87 1.03 -15.74 2.18
N PHE A 88 0.26 -14.90 1.49
CA PHE A 88 -0.15 -15.16 0.11
C PHE A 88 1.06 -15.17 -0.82
N TYR A 89 1.90 -14.13 -0.76
CA TYR A 89 3.07 -14.01 -1.64
C TYR A 89 4.27 -14.87 -1.20
N ALA A 90 4.53 -14.98 0.09
CA ALA A 90 5.73 -15.65 0.61
C ALA A 90 5.55 -17.16 0.81
N LEU A 91 4.32 -17.61 1.10
CA LEU A 91 4.02 -19.01 1.49
C LEU A 91 2.97 -19.69 0.60
N GLY A 92 2.43 -18.99 -0.41
CA GLY A 92 1.41 -19.55 -1.30
C GLY A 92 0.07 -19.83 -0.61
N ARG A 93 -0.22 -19.14 0.49
CA ARG A 93 -1.51 -19.31 1.18
C ARG A 93 -2.62 -18.69 0.33
N GLU A 94 -3.63 -19.47 -0.01
CA GLU A 94 -4.80 -18.95 -0.71
C GLU A 94 -5.50 -17.86 0.11
N ASP A 95 -5.87 -16.78 -0.57
CA ASP A 95 -6.66 -15.70 -0.01
C ASP A 95 -7.69 -15.26 -1.08
N PRO A 96 -9.00 -15.40 -0.81
CA PRO A 96 -10.04 -15.16 -1.81
C PRO A 96 -10.18 -13.68 -2.19
N VAL A 97 -9.58 -12.74 -1.44
CA VAL A 97 -9.63 -11.31 -1.76
C VAL A 97 -8.36 -10.79 -2.42
N LEU A 98 -7.34 -11.66 -2.61
CA LEU A 98 -6.07 -11.28 -3.23
C LEU A 98 -5.93 -11.91 -4.62
N SER A 99 -5.36 -11.12 -5.53
CA SER A 99 -4.92 -11.56 -6.84
C SER A 99 -3.44 -11.23 -7.00
N ALA A 100 -2.67 -12.18 -7.51
CA ALA A 100 -1.24 -11.99 -7.75
C ALA A 100 -1.00 -10.86 -8.76
N HIS A 101 -0.26 -9.83 -8.33
CA HIS A 101 0.11 -8.72 -9.19
C HIS A 101 1.13 -9.13 -10.27
N HIS A 102 1.13 -8.45 -11.42
CA HIS A 102 2.04 -8.78 -12.54
C HIS A 102 3.53 -8.70 -12.15
N GLU A 103 3.91 -7.73 -11.31
CA GLU A 103 5.27 -7.63 -10.77
C GLU A 103 5.68 -8.88 -9.99
N TYR A 104 4.78 -9.42 -9.14
CA TYR A 104 5.03 -10.67 -8.42
C TYR A 104 5.11 -11.87 -9.38
N GLN A 105 4.25 -11.92 -10.40
CA GLN A 105 4.31 -12.96 -11.43
C GLN A 105 5.65 -12.95 -12.18
N GLY A 106 6.28 -11.78 -12.33
CA GLY A 106 7.59 -11.60 -12.94
C GLY A 106 8.78 -12.13 -12.12
N LEU A 107 8.61 -12.47 -10.83
CA LEU A 107 9.71 -12.94 -9.98
C LEU A 107 10.26 -14.33 -10.35
N GLY A 108 9.49 -15.14 -11.08
CA GLY A 108 9.85 -16.52 -11.35
C GLY A 108 8.82 -17.24 -12.20
N LYS A 109 9.25 -18.31 -12.87
CA LYS A 109 8.40 -19.12 -13.76
C LYS A 109 7.50 -20.03 -12.96
N SER A 110 8.02 -20.62 -11.88
CA SER A 110 7.26 -21.48 -10.97
C SER A 110 6.77 -20.73 -9.73
N GLU A 111 5.77 -21.28 -9.05
CA GLU A 111 5.29 -20.72 -7.79
C GLU A 111 6.38 -20.75 -6.71
N ALA A 112 7.12 -21.85 -6.61
CA ALA A 112 8.22 -22.00 -5.66
C ALA A 112 9.33 -20.95 -5.89
N GLU A 113 9.67 -20.65 -7.14
CA GLU A 113 10.62 -19.58 -7.49
C GLU A 113 10.12 -18.22 -7.03
N ARG A 114 8.86 -17.88 -7.33
CA ARG A 114 8.26 -16.59 -6.94
C ARG A 114 8.21 -16.42 -5.43
N GLN A 115 7.75 -17.43 -4.71
CA GLN A 115 7.69 -17.41 -3.25
C GLN A 115 9.08 -17.27 -2.64
N LYS A 116 10.08 -18.00 -3.16
CA LYS A 116 11.47 -17.88 -2.70
C LYS A 116 12.02 -16.49 -2.95
N ALA A 117 11.92 -15.99 -4.18
CA ALA A 117 12.38 -14.65 -4.54
C ALA A 117 11.69 -13.59 -3.67
N TYR A 118 10.38 -13.75 -3.41
CA TYR A 118 9.64 -12.85 -2.54
C TYR A 118 10.15 -12.87 -1.10
N ARG A 119 10.39 -14.04 -0.50
CA ARG A 119 11.00 -14.16 0.84
C ARG A 119 12.40 -13.52 0.88
N ASP A 120 13.19 -13.71 -0.17
CA ASP A 120 14.54 -13.15 -0.27
C ASP A 120 14.53 -11.62 -0.19
N LEU A 121 13.45 -10.95 -0.61
CA LEU A 121 13.28 -9.50 -0.47
C LEU A 121 13.24 -9.02 1.00
N PHE A 122 12.89 -9.89 1.95
CA PHE A 122 12.75 -9.56 3.38
C PHE A 122 14.01 -9.86 4.19
N SER A 123 15.04 -10.47 3.59
CA SER A 123 16.30 -10.80 4.26
C SER A 123 17.15 -9.55 4.57
N GLY A 124 16.98 -8.47 3.82
CA GLY A 124 17.64 -7.19 4.04
C GLY A 124 16.76 -6.17 4.77
N HIS A 125 17.41 -5.16 5.36
CA HIS A 125 16.71 -3.99 5.87
C HIS A 125 16.07 -3.20 4.73
N LEU A 126 14.91 -2.59 4.98
CA LEU A 126 14.32 -1.64 4.04
C LEU A 126 15.00 -0.29 4.30
N ASP A 127 15.61 0.29 3.27
CA ASP A 127 16.34 1.55 3.37
C ASP A 127 15.46 2.66 3.97
N GLU A 128 16.00 3.40 4.93
CA GLU A 128 15.32 4.51 5.60
C GLU A 128 14.96 5.61 4.58
N THR A 129 15.75 5.76 3.51
CA THR A 129 15.44 6.66 2.40
C THR A 129 14.13 6.25 1.72
N ALA A 130 13.96 4.96 1.41
CA ALA A 130 12.74 4.44 0.79
C ALA A 130 11.52 4.58 1.72
N LEU A 131 11.70 4.36 3.03
CA LEU A 131 10.66 4.61 4.03
C LEU A 131 10.24 6.08 4.05
N SER A 132 11.21 6.99 4.01
CA SER A 132 10.97 8.44 3.99
C SER A 132 10.25 8.88 2.72
N GLU A 133 10.63 8.32 1.55
CA GLU A 133 9.94 8.57 0.28
C GLU A 133 8.48 8.16 0.33
N ILE A 134 8.18 6.93 0.77
CA ILE A 134 6.79 6.43 0.88
C ILE A 134 5.97 7.31 1.84
N ARG A 135 6.50 7.56 3.04
CA ARG A 135 5.81 8.40 4.04
C ARG A 135 5.59 9.82 3.52
N GLY A 136 6.61 10.39 2.86
CA GLY A 136 6.55 11.71 2.26
C GLY A 136 5.48 11.80 1.17
N ALA A 137 5.43 10.82 0.27
CA ALA A 137 4.42 10.73 -0.78
C ALA A 137 3.01 10.64 -0.20
N VAL A 138 2.77 9.72 0.74
CA VAL A 138 1.45 9.52 1.38
C VAL A 138 0.99 10.77 2.14
N ASN A 139 1.88 11.43 2.87
CA ASN A 139 1.53 12.61 3.65
C ASN A 139 1.22 13.82 2.77
N ARG A 140 1.87 13.95 1.63
CA ARG A 140 1.71 15.08 0.70
C ARG A 140 0.67 14.83 -0.39
N GLY A 141 0.25 13.58 -0.57
CA GLY A 141 -0.69 13.19 -1.62
C GLY A 141 -0.08 13.19 -3.01
N TRP A 142 1.23 12.96 -3.14
CA TRP A 142 1.93 12.96 -4.43
C TRP A 142 2.24 11.56 -4.92
N PRO A 143 2.32 11.33 -6.24
CA PRO A 143 2.71 10.05 -6.79
C PRO A 143 4.11 9.63 -6.33
N LEU A 144 4.24 8.34 -6.01
CA LEU A 144 5.49 7.68 -5.70
C LEU A 144 6.03 7.01 -6.98
N GLY A 145 7.05 7.59 -7.58
CA GLY A 145 7.58 7.12 -8.86
C GLY A 145 8.75 7.92 -9.39
N SER A 146 9.28 7.49 -10.52
CA SER A 146 10.29 8.23 -11.28
C SER A 146 9.79 9.61 -11.72
N GLU A 147 10.69 10.53 -12.09
CA GLU A 147 10.27 11.83 -12.64
C GLU A 147 9.46 11.67 -13.92
N ARG A 148 9.85 10.72 -14.79
CA ARG A 148 9.06 10.36 -15.97
C ARG A 148 7.64 9.93 -15.62
N PHE A 149 7.46 9.11 -14.58
CA PHE A 149 6.14 8.69 -14.13
C PHE A 149 5.32 9.89 -13.66
N LYS A 150 5.91 10.79 -12.87
CA LYS A 150 5.25 12.02 -12.42
C LYS A 150 4.84 12.91 -13.59
N ASP A 151 5.70 13.07 -14.60
CA ASP A 151 5.36 13.83 -15.82
C ASP A 151 4.13 13.24 -16.55
N GLN A 152 4.07 11.90 -16.63
CA GLN A 152 2.93 11.21 -17.22
C GLN A 152 1.64 11.44 -16.43
N ILE A 153 1.69 11.40 -15.10
CA ILE A 153 0.52 11.67 -14.25
C ILE A 153 0.09 13.14 -14.35
N GLU A 154 1.02 14.08 -14.32
CA GLU A 154 0.73 15.52 -14.46
C GLU A 154 0.04 15.81 -15.79
N THR A 155 0.52 15.19 -16.87
CA THR A 155 -0.09 15.29 -18.21
C THR A 155 -1.49 14.70 -18.23
N ALA A 156 -1.69 13.52 -17.63
CA ALA A 156 -2.97 12.81 -17.66
C ALA A 156 -4.04 13.46 -16.77
N LEU A 157 -3.66 13.99 -15.61
CA LEU A 157 -4.58 14.58 -14.64
C LEU A 157 -4.72 16.10 -14.78
N GLN A 158 -3.88 16.74 -15.59
CA GLN A 158 -3.81 18.20 -15.77
C GLN A 158 -3.71 18.95 -14.42
N CYS A 159 -2.99 18.36 -13.46
CA CYS A 159 -2.84 18.93 -12.12
C CYS A 159 -1.40 18.76 -11.62
N ALA A 160 -0.97 19.67 -10.75
CA ALA A 160 0.37 19.61 -10.17
C ALA A 160 0.52 18.38 -9.27
N VAL A 161 1.51 17.53 -9.59
CA VAL A 161 1.82 16.30 -8.84
C VAL A 161 3.10 16.40 -8.01
N ARG A 162 3.60 17.63 -7.86
CA ARG A 162 4.90 17.97 -7.26
C ARG A 162 4.75 19.20 -6.37
N PRO A 163 5.66 19.42 -5.41
CA PRO A 163 5.75 20.73 -4.78
C PRO A 163 6.10 21.77 -5.84
N PRO A 164 5.57 22.99 -5.74
CA PRO A 164 6.15 24.09 -6.47
C PRO A 164 7.64 24.17 -6.09
N LYS A 165 8.52 24.39 -7.08
CA LYS A 165 9.95 24.64 -6.80
C LYS A 165 10.00 25.80 -5.81
N ARG A 166 10.61 25.57 -4.63
CA ARG A 166 10.80 26.63 -3.64
C ARG A 166 11.52 27.78 -4.33
N GLY A 167 10.87 28.94 -4.43
CA GLY A 167 11.49 30.17 -4.93
C GLY A 167 12.72 30.50 -4.08
N ARG A 168 13.74 31.11 -4.70
CA ARG A 168 14.93 31.62 -4.01
C ARG A 168 14.44 32.58 -2.91
N PRO A 169 14.89 32.46 -1.65
CA PRO A 169 14.59 33.48 -0.65
C PRO A 169 15.19 34.80 -1.14
N SER A 170 14.32 35.81 -1.26
CA SER A 170 14.70 37.21 -1.50
C SER A 170 15.44 37.79 -0.32
#